data_AF-A0A836IRK6-F1
#
_entry.id   AF-A0A836IRK6-F1
#
_cell.length_a   1.000
_cell.length_b   1.000
_cell.length_c   1.000
_cell.angle_alpha   90.00
_cell.angle_beta   90.00
_cell.angle_gamma   90.00
#
_symmetry.space_group_name_H-M   'P 1'
#
loop_
_entity.id
_entity.type
_entity.pdbx_description
1 polymer ?
#
loop_
_entity_poly.entity_id
_entity_poly.type
_entity_poly.pdbx_seq_one_letter_code
_entity_poly.pdbx_strand_id
1 'polypeptide(L)'
;MMRRAIAQPVARRTAAASSALMVAPRQASTVAISVQGLHYVGTGLAAIALAGVGMGIGTIFGCLLISCARQPNLTKMLFNYAILGFALTEAIGLFALMLAFLMLFS
;
A
#
# COMPACT_ATOMS: atom_id res chain seq x y z
N MET A 1 -24.39 66.97 33.26
CA MET A 1 -23.95 65.60 32.87
C MET A 1 -24.99 65.01 31.93
N MET A 2 -24.81 65.25 30.62
CA MET A 2 -25.62 64.67 29.54
C MET A 2 -25.57 63.14 29.59
N ARG A 3 -26.72 62.48 29.77
CA ARG A 3 -26.87 61.04 29.52
C ARG A 3 -27.77 60.84 28.30
N ARG A 4 -27.15 60.19 27.32
CA ARG A 4 -27.66 59.79 26.02
C ARG A 4 -28.98 59.02 26.13
N ALA A 5 -30.00 59.44 25.39
CA ALA A 5 -31.13 58.59 25.04
C ALA A 5 -31.07 58.36 23.53
N ILE A 6 -30.39 57.26 23.16
CA ILE A 6 -30.32 56.75 21.79
C ILE A 6 -31.64 56.02 21.55
N ALA A 7 -32.41 56.49 20.57
CA ALA A 7 -33.53 55.77 20.02
C ALA A 7 -33.06 54.43 19.44
N GLN A 8 -33.65 53.32 19.88
CA GLN A 8 -33.59 52.06 19.14
C GLN A 8 -35.00 51.73 18.66
N PRO A 9 -35.20 51.54 17.34
CA PRO A 9 -36.50 51.27 16.79
C PRO A 9 -36.93 49.83 17.11
N VAL A 10 -38.22 49.74 17.39
CA VAL A 10 -39.06 48.54 17.39
C VAL A 10 -38.82 47.72 16.13
N ALA A 11 -38.04 46.64 16.22
CA ALA A 11 -38.04 45.55 15.26
C ALA A 11 -38.89 44.40 15.83
N ARG A 12 -40.20 44.63 15.72
CA ARG A 12 -41.29 43.71 16.02
C ARG A 12 -41.18 42.49 15.09
N ARG A 13 -40.90 41.34 15.70
CA ARG A 13 -41.47 40.02 15.38
C ARG A 13 -41.35 39.57 13.91
N THR A 14 -40.27 38.86 13.61
CA THR A 14 -40.31 37.74 12.66
C THR A 14 -39.87 36.48 13.38
N ALA A 15 -40.80 35.91 14.15
CA ALA A 15 -40.78 34.51 14.50
C ALA A 15 -40.95 33.69 13.22
N ALA A 16 -39.89 33.56 12.43
CA ALA A 16 -39.73 32.43 11.56
C ALA A 16 -39.13 31.32 12.43
N ALA A 17 -40.02 30.65 13.17
CA ALA A 17 -39.77 29.27 13.54
C ALA A 17 -39.73 28.47 12.22
N SER A 18 -38.64 28.63 11.48
CA SER A 18 -38.18 27.59 10.58
C SER A 18 -37.94 26.42 11.50
N SER A 19 -38.93 25.54 11.54
CA SER A 19 -38.82 24.17 11.95
C SER A 19 -37.57 23.61 11.27
N ALA A 20 -36.44 23.79 11.95
CA ALA A 20 -35.28 22.97 11.80
C ALA A 20 -35.78 21.58 12.20
N LEU A 21 -36.33 20.89 11.21
CA LEU A 21 -36.43 19.45 11.20
C LEU A 21 -34.97 19.00 11.30
N MET A 22 -34.46 18.94 12.52
CA MET A 22 -33.30 18.16 12.88
C MET A 22 -33.69 16.74 12.54
N VAL A 23 -33.48 16.37 11.27
CA VAL A 23 -33.27 15.00 10.88
C VAL A 23 -31.99 14.62 11.61
N ALA A 24 -32.14 14.10 12.82
CA ALA A 24 -31.07 13.44 13.51
C ALA A 24 -30.49 12.43 12.52
N PRO A 25 -29.21 12.53 12.14
CA PRO A 25 -28.61 11.49 11.34
C PRO A 25 -28.81 10.21 12.16
N ARG A 26 -29.58 9.25 11.65
CA ARG A 26 -29.60 7.92 12.25
C ARG A 26 -28.14 7.52 12.28
N GLN A 27 -27.63 7.34 13.50
CA GLN A 27 -26.30 6.81 13.74
C GLN A 27 -26.30 5.41 13.13
N ALA A 28 -25.99 5.34 11.84
CA ALA A 28 -25.78 4.10 11.14
C ALA A 28 -24.63 3.47 11.90
N SER A 29 -24.96 2.46 12.69
CA SER A 29 -23.98 1.58 13.29
C SER A 29 -23.31 0.90 12.10
N THR A 30 -22.28 1.52 11.56
CA THR A 30 -21.36 0.85 10.64
C THR A 30 -20.73 -0.23 11.50
N VAL A 31 -21.30 -1.43 11.46
CA VAL A 31 -20.71 -2.62 12.06
C VAL A 31 -19.40 -2.84 11.31
N ALA A 32 -18.29 -2.45 11.94
CA ALA A 32 -16.97 -2.74 11.40
C ALA A 32 -16.74 -4.25 11.51
N ILE A 33 -16.98 -4.98 10.42
CA ILE A 33 -16.73 -6.42 10.35
C ILE A 33 -15.22 -6.62 10.14
N SER A 34 -14.48 -6.87 11.22
CA SER A 34 -13.08 -7.27 11.15
C SER A 34 -12.99 -8.78 10.93
N VAL A 35 -12.66 -9.19 9.69
CA VAL A 35 -12.42 -10.60 9.36
C VAL A 35 -10.96 -10.92 9.61
N GLN A 36 -10.64 -11.40 10.82
CA GLN A 36 -9.28 -11.74 11.27
C GLN A 36 -8.60 -12.85 10.45
N GLY A 37 -9.28 -13.52 9.52
CA GLY A 37 -8.68 -14.56 8.68
C GLY A 37 -8.15 -14.07 7.33
N LEU A 38 -8.51 -12.86 6.90
CA LEU A 38 -8.23 -12.40 5.53
C LEU A 38 -6.75 -12.04 5.32
N HIS A 39 -6.01 -11.67 6.39
CA HIS A 39 -4.59 -11.35 6.27
C HIS A 39 -3.74 -12.56 5.90
N TYR A 40 -4.12 -13.78 6.33
CA TYR A 40 -3.44 -15.01 5.91
C TYR A 40 -3.57 -15.25 4.40
N VAL A 41 -4.72 -14.92 3.82
CA VAL A 41 -4.95 -15.01 2.36
C VAL A 41 -4.10 -13.98 1.63
N GLY A 42 -4.08 -12.73 2.12
CA GLY A 42 -3.22 -11.67 1.56
C GLY A 42 -1.73 -12.01 1.64
N THR A 43 -1.30 -12.64 2.73
CA THR A 43 0.07 -13.12 2.91
C THR A 43 0.43 -14.22 1.93
N GLY A 44 -0.47 -15.18 1.68
CA GLY A 44 -0.27 -16.22 0.67
C GLY A 44 -0.14 -15.64 -0.74
N LEU A 45 -0.94 -14.61 -1.07
CA LEU A 45 -0.83 -13.91 -2.35
C LEU A 45 0.49 -13.14 -2.49
N ALA A 46 1.01 -12.56 -1.40
CA ALA A 46 2.30 -11.88 -1.40
C ALA A 46 3.46 -12.83 -1.76
N ALA A 47 3.39 -14.09 -1.33
CA ALA A 47 4.41 -15.10 -1.64
C ALA A 47 4.50 -15.45 -3.14
N ILE A 48 3.47 -15.18 -3.94
CA ILE A 48 3.48 -15.42 -5.40
C ILE A 48 4.58 -14.59 -6.09
N ALA A 49 5.01 -13.47 -5.50
CA ALA A 49 6.11 -12.66 -6.00
C ALA A 49 7.41 -13.48 -6.21
N LEU A 50 7.62 -14.57 -5.46
CA LEU A 50 8.78 -15.44 -5.60
C LEU A 50 8.81 -16.22 -6.92
N ALA A 51 7.66 -16.42 -7.56
CA ALA A 51 7.62 -17.02 -8.90
C ALA A 51 8.39 -16.15 -9.92
N GLY A 52 8.29 -14.82 -9.81
CA GLY A 52 9.02 -13.89 -10.68
C GLY A 52 10.53 -13.94 -10.44
N VAL A 53 10.95 -14.10 -9.19
CA VAL A 53 12.37 -14.26 -8.79
C VAL A 53 12.94 -15.54 -9.39
N GLY A 54 12.22 -16.66 -9.29
CA GLY A 54 12.64 -17.94 -9.88
C GLY A 54 12.83 -17.86 -11.40
N MET A 55 11.89 -17.19 -12.10
CA MET A 55 12.01 -16.93 -13.54
C MET A 55 13.21 -16.02 -13.86
N GLY A 56 13.45 -14.99 -13.06
CA GLY A 56 14.61 -14.10 -13.19
C GLY A 56 15.93 -14.85 -13.06
N ILE A 57 16.10 -15.67 -12.02
CA ILE A 57 17.31 -16.46 -11.79
C ILE A 57 17.53 -17.45 -12.96
N GLY A 58 16.48 -18.15 -13.38
CA GLY A 58 16.55 -19.09 -14.50
C GLY A 58 17.02 -18.44 -15.80
N THR A 59 16.53 -17.22 -16.09
CA THR A 59 16.96 -16.48 -17.29
C THR A 59 18.40 -15.98 -17.20
N ILE A 60 18.84 -15.47 -16.05
CA ILE A 60 20.22 -14.99 -15.84
C ILE A 60 21.22 -16.14 -16.06
N PHE A 61 21.01 -17.28 -15.40
CA PHE A 61 21.91 -18.43 -15.53
C PHE A 61 21.77 -19.13 -16.89
N GLY A 62 20.57 -19.14 -17.49
CA GLY A 62 20.37 -19.66 -18.85
C GLY A 62 21.17 -18.87 -19.89
N CYS A 63 21.10 -17.53 -19.84
CA CYS A 63 21.88 -16.66 -20.71
C CYS A 63 23.39 -16.76 -20.45
N LEU A 64 23.81 -16.96 -19.20
CA LEU A 64 25.22 -17.19 -18.86
C LEU A 64 25.75 -18.46 -19.52
N LEU A 65 25.02 -19.58 -19.46
CA LEU A 65 25.44 -20.85 -20.08
C LEU A 65 25.57 -20.73 -21.59
N ILE A 66 24.58 -20.11 -22.25
CA ILE A 66 24.61 -19.89 -23.70
C ILE A 66 25.80 -18.99 -24.08
N SER A 67 26.05 -17.94 -23.30
CA SER A 67 27.14 -17.00 -23.58
C SER A 67 28.52 -17.64 -23.34
N CYS A 68 28.66 -18.45 -22.29
CA CYS A 68 29.86 -19.22 -22.00
C CYS A 68 30.15 -20.26 -23.10
N ALA A 69 29.11 -20.91 -23.64
CA ALA A 69 29.27 -21.85 -24.75
C ALA A 69 29.74 -21.17 -26.05
N ARG A 70 29.35 -19.91 -26.28
CA ARG A 70 29.75 -19.14 -27.47
C ARG A 70 31.13 -18.53 -27.36
N GLN A 71 31.51 -18.04 -26.17
CA GLN A 71 32.77 -17.33 -25.94
C GLN A 71 33.39 -17.71 -24.58
N PRO A 72 34.09 -18.86 -24.49
CA PRO A 72 34.62 -19.38 -23.24
C PRO A 72 35.76 -18.52 -22.63
N ASN A 73 36.41 -17.68 -23.44
CA ASN A 73 37.51 -16.84 -22.96
C ASN A 73 37.04 -15.68 -22.05
N LEU A 74 35.77 -15.26 -22.19
CA LEU A 74 35.19 -14.16 -21.42
C LEU A 74 34.38 -14.64 -20.20
N THR A 75 34.32 -15.95 -19.95
CA THR A 75 33.45 -16.57 -18.94
C THR A 75 33.64 -15.99 -17.54
N LYS A 76 34.87 -15.65 -17.13
CA LYS A 76 35.12 -15.08 -15.79
C LYS A 76 34.46 -13.71 -15.60
N MET A 77 34.49 -12.86 -16.63
CA MET A 77 33.85 -11.54 -16.59
C MET A 77 32.33 -11.68 -16.65
N LEU A 78 31.81 -12.55 -17.52
CA LEU A 78 30.37 -12.83 -17.62
C LEU A 78 29.82 -13.44 -16.33
N PHE A 79 30.58 -14.31 -15.67
CA PHE A 79 30.19 -14.90 -14.39
C PHE A 79 30.06 -13.82 -13.31
N ASN A 80 30.99 -12.86 -13.23
CA ASN A 80 30.87 -11.73 -12.30
C ASN A 80 29.60 -10.89 -12.57
N TYR A 81 29.25 -10.64 -13.83
CA TYR A 81 28.01 -9.94 -14.16
C TYR A 81 26.76 -10.76 -13.83
N ALA A 82 26.79 -12.08 -14.06
CA ALA A 82 25.69 -12.96 -13.73
C ALA A 82 25.47 -13.05 -12.21
N ILE A 83 26.54 -13.09 -11.41
CA ILE A 83 26.43 -13.06 -9.94
C ILE A 83 25.90 -11.71 -9.44
N LEU A 84 26.29 -10.59 -10.08
CA LEU A 84 25.72 -9.28 -9.76
C LEU A 84 24.21 -9.23 -10.09
N GLY A 85 23.80 -9.75 -11.25
CA GLY A 85 22.38 -9.85 -11.63
C GLY A 85 21.58 -10.80 -10.72
N PHE A 86 22.19 -11.92 -10.32
CA PHE A 86 21.63 -12.86 -9.35
C PHE A 86 21.43 -12.18 -7.99
N ALA A 87 22.44 -11.48 -7.47
CA ALA A 87 22.35 -10.79 -6.18
C ALA A 87 21.25 -9.72 -6.16
N LEU A 88 21.06 -8.98 -7.25
CA LEU A 88 19.97 -8.01 -7.38
C LEU A 88 18.60 -8.69 -7.43
N THR A 89 18.49 -9.83 -8.10
CA THR A 89 17.25 -10.60 -8.19
C THR A 89 16.89 -11.21 -6.83
N GLU A 90 17.88 -11.76 -6.12
CA GLU A 90 17.73 -12.26 -4.74
C GLU A 90 17.36 -11.14 -3.76
N ALA A 91 17.94 -9.93 -3.89
CA ALA A 91 17.56 -8.81 -3.05
C ALA A 91 16.06 -8.47 -3.17
N ILE A 92 15.50 -8.55 -4.39
CA ILE A 92 14.07 -8.37 -4.62
C ILE A 92 13.26 -9.55 -4.04
N GLY A 93 13.76 -10.78 -4.14
CA GLY A 93 13.11 -11.94 -3.56
C GLY A 93 13.06 -11.93 -2.04
N LEU A 94 14.17 -11.57 -1.39
CA LEU A 94 14.22 -11.38 0.06
C LEU A 94 13.35 -10.20 0.50
N PHE A 95 13.26 -9.14 -0.29
CA PHE A 95 12.34 -8.04 -0.02
C PHE A 95 10.86 -8.48 -0.06
N ALA A 96 10.48 -9.30 -1.05
CA ALA A 96 9.14 -9.88 -1.13
C ALA A 96 8.85 -10.83 0.04
N LEU A 97 9.82 -11.67 0.42
CA LEU A 97 9.70 -12.56 1.59
C LEU A 97 9.57 -11.77 2.90
N MET A 98 10.34 -10.68 3.05
CA MET A 98 10.24 -9.80 4.20
C MET A 98 8.83 -9.22 4.33
N LEU A 99 8.22 -8.75 3.24
CA LEU A 99 6.84 -8.25 3.25
C LEU A 99 5.83 -9.35 3.58
N ALA A 100 6.02 -10.56 3.06
CA ALA A 100 5.17 -11.69 3.38
C ALA A 100 5.26 -12.06 4.87
N PHE A 101 6.45 -12.12 5.46
CA PHE A 101 6.61 -12.37 6.90
C PHE A 101 6.08 -11.23 7.77
N LEU A 102 6.21 -9.99 7.32
CA LEU A 102 5.62 -8.85 8.01
C LEU A 102 4.09 -9.01 8.08
N MET A 103 3.43 -9.36 6.98
CA MET A 103 1.97 -9.58 6.95
C MET A 103 1.51 -10.82 7.72
N LEU A 104 2.40 -11.82 7.91
CA LEU A 104 2.10 -13.04 8.65
C LEU A 104 2.15 -12.85 10.17
N PHE A 105 3.11 -12.05 10.65
CA PHE A 105 3.41 -11.86 12.07
C PHE A 105 2.99 -10.50 12.64
N SER A 106 2.58 -9.56 11.78
CA SER A 106 1.91 -8.30 12.17
C SER A 106 0.40 -8.48 12.25
#